data_AF-A0A5C6JTQ4-F1
#
_entry.id   AF-A0A5C6JTQ4-F1
#
_cell.length_a   1.000
_cell.length_b   1.000
_cell.length_c   1.000
_cell.angle_alpha   90.00
_cell.angle_beta   90.00
_cell.angle_gamma   90.00
#
_symmetry.space_group_name_H-M   'P 1'
#
loop_
_entity.id
_entity.type
_entity.pdbx_description
1 polymer ?
#
loop_
_entity_poly.entity_id
_entity_poly.type
_entity_poly.pdbx_seq_one_letter_code
_entity_poly.pdbx_strand_id
1 'polypeptide(L)'
;MPITAPEASREPEYEFDLGASEHRAATAHAATTRYRALLVTSALDPAARRLFELPDPVSPRGAERFRAVGHGLRLRCAPRW
;
A
#
# COMPACT_ATOMS: atom_id res chain seq x y z
N MET A 1 17.41 -31.72 -21.84
CA MET A 1 17.20 -30.30 -21.51
C MET A 1 16.00 -30.21 -20.59
N PRO A 2 16.13 -29.91 -19.30
CA PRO A 2 14.95 -29.72 -18.45
C PRO A 2 14.28 -28.39 -18.82
N ILE A 3 12.96 -28.44 -18.93
CA ILE A 3 12.11 -27.27 -19.20
C ILE A 3 11.98 -26.56 -17.86
N THR A 4 12.57 -25.37 -17.72
CA THR A 4 12.37 -24.52 -16.55
C THR A 4 10.87 -24.25 -16.43
N ALA A 5 10.27 -24.58 -15.28
CA ALA A 5 8.89 -24.20 -15.00
C ALA A 5 8.74 -22.68 -15.20
N PRO A 6 7.62 -22.20 -15.77
CA PRO A 6 7.41 -20.76 -15.88
C PRO A 6 7.47 -20.17 -14.47
N GLU A 7 8.42 -19.26 -14.27
CA GLU A 7 8.57 -18.48 -13.06
C GLU A 7 7.21 -17.85 -12.78
N ALA A 8 6.54 -18.29 -11.71
CA ALA A 8 5.24 -17.79 -11.33
C ALA A 8 5.36 -16.26 -11.32
N SER A 9 4.64 -15.58 -12.21
CA SER A 9 4.69 -14.13 -12.33
C SER A 9 4.33 -13.53 -10.98
N ARG A 10 5.35 -13.16 -10.20
CA ARG A 10 5.18 -12.44 -8.94
C ARG A 10 4.53 -11.13 -9.33
N GLU A 11 3.26 -10.98 -8.96
CA GLU A 11 2.60 -9.69 -9.06
C GLU A 11 3.50 -8.62 -8.42
N PRO A 12 3.59 -7.42 -9.01
CA PRO A 12 4.44 -6.37 -8.49
C PRO A 12 4.02 -6.05 -7.05
N GLU A 13 4.93 -6.31 -6.12
CA GLU A 13 4.82 -5.83 -4.74
C GLU A 13 5.36 -4.40 -4.72
N TYR A 14 4.51 -3.46 -4.34
CA TYR A 14 4.87 -2.06 -4.22
C TYR A 14 5.29 -1.78 -2.79
N GLU A 15 6.41 -1.07 -2.63
CA GLU A 15 6.91 -0.61 -1.35
C GLU A 15 7.06 0.92 -1.38
N PHE A 16 6.49 1.61 -0.39
CA PHE A 16 6.61 3.06 -0.27
C PHE A 16 6.51 3.52 1.19
N ASP A 17 7.09 4.67 1.45
CA ASP A 17 7.13 5.28 2.77
C ASP A 17 6.01 6.31 2.92
N LEU A 18 5.26 6.17 4.00
CA LEU A 18 4.45 7.22 4.59
C LEU A 18 5.28 7.93 5.65
N GLY A 19 5.45 9.24 5.50
CA GLY A 19 6.22 10.04 6.43
C GLY A 19 5.55 10.22 7.80
N ALA A 20 6.23 10.97 8.66
CA ALA A 20 5.74 11.26 10.01
C ALA A 20 4.40 12.03 10.01
N SER A 21 4.14 12.85 8.98
CA SER A 21 2.89 13.60 8.86
C SER A 21 1.72 12.68 8.52
N GLU A 22 1.90 11.76 7.58
CA GLU A 22 0.89 10.77 7.19
C GLU A 22 0.60 9.82 8.35
N HIS A 23 1.63 9.35 9.05
CA HIS A 23 1.47 8.52 10.24
C HIS A 23 0.65 9.25 11.32
N ARG A 24 0.99 10.50 11.65
CA ARG A 24 0.22 11.31 12.61
C ARG A 24 -1.24 11.49 12.19
N ALA A 25 -1.49 11.73 10.90
CA ALA A 25 -2.85 11.88 10.38
C ALA A 25 -3.66 10.58 10.51
N ALA A 26 -3.06 9.43 10.18
CA ALA A 26 -3.68 8.12 10.37
C ALA A 26 -4.01 7.87 11.85
N THR A 27 -3.06 8.10 12.76
CA THR A 27 -3.28 7.93 14.20
C THR A 27 -4.37 8.87 14.74
N ALA A 28 -4.37 10.14 14.36
CA ALA A 28 -5.33 11.14 14.82
C ALA A 28 -6.77 10.82 14.40
N HIS A 29 -6.95 10.04 13.34
CA HIS A 29 -8.25 9.70 12.77
C HIS A 29 -8.61 8.22 12.86
N ALA A 30 -7.83 7.40 13.58
CA ALA A 30 -7.97 5.95 13.70
C ALA A 30 -9.36 5.46 14.13
N ALA A 31 -10.07 6.26 14.94
CA ALA A 31 -11.43 5.95 15.41
C ALA A 31 -12.53 6.33 14.41
N THR A 32 -12.18 6.85 13.23
CA THR A 32 -13.10 7.42 12.25
C THR A 32 -12.76 6.96 10.83
N THR A 33 -13.64 7.24 9.87
CA THR A 33 -13.41 6.97 8.44
C THR A 33 -12.83 8.17 7.68
N ARG A 34 -12.29 9.17 8.42
CA ARG A 34 -11.82 10.44 7.85
C ARG A 34 -10.45 10.35 7.19
N TYR A 35 -9.64 9.38 7.57
CA TYR A 35 -8.36 9.11 6.92
C TYR A 35 -8.51 7.95 5.94
N ARG A 36 -8.11 8.18 4.68
CA ARG A 36 -8.07 7.15 3.64
C ARG A 36 -6.79 7.33 2.82
N ALA A 37 -6.09 6.23 2.59
CA ALA A 37 -4.92 6.20 1.72
C ALA A 37 -5.29 5.54 0.39
N LEU A 38 -4.94 6.17 -0.72
CA LEU A 38 -5.22 5.67 -2.07
C LEU A 38 -3.92 5.46 -2.84
N LEU A 39 -3.73 4.28 -3.41
CA LEU A 39 -2.72 4.04 -4.43
C LEU A 39 -3.32 4.33 -5.80
N VAL A 40 -2.73 5.27 -6.52
CA VAL A 40 -3.07 5.57 -7.92
C VAL A 40 -1.97 4.99 -8.80
N THR A 41 -2.28 4.03 -9.67
CA THR A 41 -1.35 3.57 -10.71
C THR A 41 -1.60 4.34 -12.01
N SER A 42 -0.54 4.54 -12.81
CA SER A 42 -0.62 5.23 -14.10
C SER A 42 -1.32 6.60 -14.00
N ALA A 43 -0.92 7.42 -13.02
CA ALA A 43 -1.60 8.69 -12.70
C ALA A 43 -1.75 9.64 -13.91
N LEU A 44 -0.83 9.59 -14.87
CA LEU A 44 -0.82 10.47 -16.04
C LEU A 44 -1.53 9.88 -17.28
N ASP A 45 -1.92 8.61 -17.25
CA ASP A 45 -2.62 7.93 -18.34
C ASP A 45 -4.05 7.58 -17.91
N PRO A 46 -5.08 8.34 -18.33
CA PRO A 46 -6.46 8.07 -17.96
C PRO A 46 -6.97 6.68 -18.37
N ALA A 47 -6.48 6.10 -19.47
CA ALA A 47 -6.94 4.81 -19.97
C ALA A 47 -6.39 3.64 -19.15
N ALA A 48 -5.18 3.81 -18.58
CA ALA A 48 -4.54 2.80 -17.73
C ALA A 48 -4.64 3.11 -16.21
N ARG A 49 -5.25 4.24 -15.83
CA ARG A 49 -5.34 4.67 -14.44
C ARG A 49 -6.17 3.68 -13.62
N ARG A 50 -5.62 3.26 -12.47
CA ARG A 50 -6.37 2.49 -11.46
C ARG A 50 -6.25 3.16 -10.10
N LEU A 51 -7.31 3.03 -9.31
CA LEU A 51 -7.40 3.56 -7.95
C LEU A 51 -7.66 2.42 -6.97
N PHE A 52 -6.90 2.43 -5.89
CA PHE A 52 -6.80 1.34 -4.96
C PHE A 52 -6.87 1.88 -3.53
N GLU A 53 -7.93 1.58 -2.78
CA GLU A 53 -8.06 1.99 -1.38
C GLU A 53 -7.25 1.09 -0.43
N LEU A 54 -6.17 1.64 0.09
CA LEU A 54 -5.29 0.93 1.00
C LEU A 54 -5.94 0.81 2.37
N PRO A 55 -5.70 -0.28 3.11
CA PRO A 55 -6.14 -0.36 4.51
C PRO A 55 -5.61 0.82 5.33
N ASP A 56 -6.38 1.25 6.32
CA ASP A 56 -5.92 2.23 7.29
C ASP A 56 -4.63 1.69 7.97
N PRO A 57 -3.52 2.44 7.97
CA PRO A 57 -2.24 1.97 8.49
C PRO A 57 -2.23 1.55 9.97
N VAL A 58 -3.14 2.10 10.78
CA VAL A 58 -3.26 1.81 12.22
C VAL A 58 -4.42 0.87 12.55
N SER A 59 -5.15 0.38 11.53
CA SER A 59 -6.13 -0.69 11.70
C SER A 59 -5.47 -2.07 11.82
N PRO A 60 -6.15 -3.10 12.37
CA PRO A 60 -5.61 -4.46 12.42
C PRO A 60 -5.18 -5.00 11.05
N ARG A 61 -5.99 -4.75 10.00
CA ARG A 61 -5.68 -5.14 8.61
C ARG A 61 -4.51 -4.35 8.03
N GLY A 62 -4.33 -3.10 8.46
CA GLY A 62 -3.17 -2.28 8.11
C GLY A 62 -1.90 -2.75 8.76
N ALA A 63 -1.93 -3.14 10.04
CA ALA A 63 -0.75 -3.60 10.78
C ALA A 63 -0.05 -4.82 10.14
N GLU A 64 -0.78 -5.63 9.36
CA GLU A 64 -0.21 -6.72 8.55
C GLU A 64 0.60 -6.25 7.34
N ARG A 65 0.34 -5.02 6.85
CA ARG A 65 0.90 -4.46 5.60
C ARG A 65 1.84 -3.27 5.84
N PHE A 66 1.68 -2.58 6.96
CA PHE A 66 2.50 -1.42 7.34
C PHE A 66 3.47 -1.80 8.46
N ARG A 67 4.73 -1.37 8.32
CA ARG A 67 5.77 -1.51 9.36
C ARG A 67 6.28 -0.12 9.75
N ALA A 68 6.46 0.13 11.05
CA ALA A 68 7.12 1.36 11.51
C ALA A 68 8.60 1.39 11.09
N VAL A 69 9.04 2.52 10.52
CA VAL A 69 10.44 2.76 10.14
C VAL A 69 10.81 4.19 10.58
N GLY A 70 11.61 4.30 11.65
CA GLY A 70 11.91 5.59 12.27
C GLY A 70 10.63 6.27 12.78
N HIS A 71 10.32 7.46 12.27
CA HIS A 71 9.09 8.21 12.59
C HIS A 71 7.96 8.03 11.56
N GLY A 72 8.18 7.23 10.51
CA GLY A 72 7.21 6.95 9.45
C GLY A 72 6.73 5.50 9.43
N LEU A 73 5.91 5.19 8.44
CA LEU A 73 5.42 3.84 8.14
C LEU A 73 5.88 3.43 6.75
N ARG A 74 6.26 2.17 6.59
CA ARG A 74 6.54 1.55 5.32
C ARG A 74 5.41 0.62 4.95
N LEU A 75 4.77 0.89 3.81
CA LEU A 75 3.74 0.02 3.25
C LEU A 75 4.38 -0.98 2.30
N ARG A 76 4.03 -2.25 2.45
CA ARG A 76 4.19 -3.28 1.41
C ARG A 76 2.80 -3.72 0.96
N CYS A 77 2.51 -3.56 -0.33
CA CYS A 77 1.24 -4.00 -0.87
C CYS A 77 1.39 -4.64 -2.25
N ALA A 78 0.74 -5.79 -2.43
CA ALA A 78 0.39 -6.30 -3.75
C ALA A 78 -1.05 -5.81 -4.04
N PRO A 79 -1.28 -4.97 -5.06
CA PRO A 79 -2.61 -4.57 -5.48
C PRO A 79 -3.31 -5.78 -6.10
N ARG A 80 -3.87 -6.63 -5.24
CA ARG A 80 -4.78 -7.72 -5.61
C ARG A 80 -6.20 -7.17 -5.56
N TRP A 81 -6.76 -6.91 -6.74
CA TRP A 81 -8.14 -6.50 -6.98
C TRP A 81 -8.65 -7.31 -8.16
#